data_AF-A0A7C0US72-F1
#
_entry.id   AF-A0A7C0US72-F1
#
_cell.length_a   1.000
_cell.length_b   1.000
_cell.length_c   1.000
_cell.angle_alpha   90.00
_cell.angle_beta   90.00
_cell.angle_gamma   90.00
#
_symmetry.space_group_name_H-M   'P 1'
#
loop_
_entity.id
_entity.type
_entity.pdbx_description
1 polymer ?
#
loop_
_entity_poly.entity_id
_entity_poly.type
_entity_poly.pdbx_seq_one_letter_code
_entity_poly.pdbx_strand_id
1 'polypeptide(L)'
;MSLKGWNYISGKSVVLMSKILKIEVMKNFLSNTIDEFISNLKRIYEVGEEYKDFNEIINYDWRKNMDLIRTKSPEDFVFNYFHTSTLFLSIRGVLSEKEITLTTEDISVSEIRNYIYKGVGKLPEDVKLILKELKRHIQDEKKTEIFLIKKEVERELEFVKRDEFLKRFLEIKVDLTNIVNFIRHKALKESDFYYIPYGTIKSSTFDSFEKSSIESFIDFSLRKYPSFRVERKMEDMLLSLEKIKDEYLIKYLKKSYGDGFGPSLPFAYMNLKLVEYKNLRTVYTGIKYNLPESMVIRRLRNING
;
A
#
# COMPACT_ATOMS: atom_id res chain seq x y z
N MET A 1 7.34 24.35 -8.24
CA MET A 1 6.64 23.52 -9.23
C MET A 1 5.60 24.38 -9.93
N SER A 2 5.44 24.27 -11.25
CA SER A 2 4.41 25.02 -11.99
C SER A 2 3.07 24.30 -11.84
N LEU A 3 2.06 24.94 -11.24
CA LEU A 3 0.70 24.39 -11.16
C LEU A 3 0.01 24.29 -12.53
N LYS A 4 0.61 24.85 -13.60
CA LYS A 4 0.04 24.79 -14.96
C LYS A 4 -0.10 23.33 -15.41
N GLY A 5 -1.32 22.95 -15.78
CA GLY A 5 -1.63 21.63 -16.34
C GLY A 5 -2.26 20.65 -15.36
N TRP A 6 -2.19 20.89 -14.04
CA TRP A 6 -2.75 19.95 -13.04
C TRP A 6 -4.27 20.04 -12.88
N ASN A 7 -4.91 21.13 -13.32
CA ASN A 7 -6.33 21.41 -13.09
C ASN A 7 -7.26 20.27 -13.52
N TYR A 8 -7.08 19.76 -14.75
CA TYR A 8 -7.93 18.71 -15.30
C TYR A 8 -7.83 17.43 -14.48
N ILE A 9 -6.61 16.91 -14.30
CA ILE A 9 -6.42 15.64 -13.61
C ILE A 9 -6.80 15.75 -12.14
N SER A 10 -6.50 16.88 -11.48
CA SER A 10 -6.88 17.14 -10.10
C SER A 10 -8.41 17.17 -9.92
N GLY A 11 -9.13 17.89 -10.78
CA GLY A 11 -10.59 17.91 -10.76
C GLY A 11 -11.19 16.53 -11.04
N LYS A 12 -10.63 15.79 -12.00
CA LYS A 12 -11.01 14.41 -12.29
C LYS A 12 -10.76 13.50 -11.08
N SER A 13 -9.63 13.64 -10.39
CA SER A 13 -9.29 12.88 -9.19
C SER A 13 -10.29 13.13 -8.06
N VAL A 14 -10.76 14.37 -7.86
CA VAL A 14 -11.83 14.64 -6.88
C VAL A 14 -13.10 13.85 -7.21
N VAL A 15 -13.54 13.87 -8.47
CA VAL A 15 -14.72 13.10 -8.91
C VAL A 15 -14.51 11.59 -8.78
N LEU A 16 -13.29 11.09 -9.03
CA LEU A 16 -12.99 9.67 -8.91
C LEU A 16 -12.86 9.24 -7.44
N MET A 17 -12.33 10.09 -6.56
CA MET A 17 -12.28 9.83 -5.12
C MET A 17 -13.68 9.67 -4.53
N SER A 18 -14.68 10.44 -4.99
CA SER A 18 -16.07 10.27 -4.54
C SER A 18 -16.71 8.96 -5.02
N LYS A 19 -16.10 8.26 -5.98
CA LYS A 19 -16.54 6.95 -6.49
C LYS A 19 -15.83 5.78 -5.84
N ILE A 20 -14.86 6.02 -4.95
CA ILE A 20 -14.21 4.93 -4.20
C ILE A 20 -15.26 4.20 -3.36
N LEU A 21 -15.25 2.87 -3.48
CA LEU A 21 -16.20 1.99 -2.82
C LEU A 21 -16.14 2.19 -1.30
N LYS A 22 -17.33 2.34 -0.72
CA LYS A 22 -17.47 2.51 0.71
C LYS A 22 -17.38 1.17 1.44
N ILE A 23 -16.93 1.22 2.68
CA ILE A 23 -16.76 0.02 3.51
C ILE A 23 -18.11 -0.69 3.71
N GLU A 24 -19.21 0.06 3.77
CA GLU A 24 -20.58 -0.46 3.86
C GLU A 24 -20.96 -1.28 2.64
N VAL A 25 -20.58 -0.81 1.44
CA VAL A 25 -20.79 -1.57 0.19
C VAL A 25 -19.97 -2.84 0.21
N MET A 26 -18.72 -2.78 0.66
CA MET A 26 -17.84 -3.94 0.75
C MET A 26 -18.30 -4.99 1.76
N LYS A 27 -18.95 -4.57 2.86
CA LYS A 27 -19.55 -5.49 3.84
C LYS A 27 -20.67 -6.31 3.24
N ASN A 28 -21.50 -5.69 2.39
CA ASN A 28 -22.60 -6.40 1.71
C ASN A 28 -22.10 -7.54 0.81
N PHE A 29 -20.83 -7.52 0.38
CA PHE A 29 -20.26 -8.62 -0.38
C PHE A 29 -19.93 -9.86 0.45
N LEU A 30 -19.87 -9.77 1.79
CA LEU A 30 -19.50 -10.90 2.63
C LEU A 30 -20.55 -12.02 2.64
N SER A 31 -21.80 -11.70 2.29
CA SER A 31 -22.87 -12.68 2.08
C SER A 31 -22.86 -13.32 0.69
N ASN A 32 -22.00 -12.85 -0.23
CA ASN A 32 -21.95 -13.36 -1.60
C ASN A 32 -21.16 -14.67 -1.69
N THR A 33 -21.51 -15.49 -2.68
CA THR A 33 -20.60 -16.47 -3.27
C THR A 33 -19.44 -15.77 -3.99
N ILE A 34 -18.37 -16.51 -4.31
CA ILE A 34 -17.25 -15.97 -5.09
C ILE A 34 -17.73 -15.46 -6.45
N ASP A 35 -18.59 -16.21 -7.15
CA ASP A 35 -19.07 -15.85 -8.49
C ASP A 35 -19.93 -14.59 -8.46
N GLU A 36 -20.81 -14.45 -7.47
CA GLU A 36 -21.60 -13.23 -7.26
C GLU A 36 -20.70 -12.04 -6.92
N PHE A 37 -19.66 -12.24 -6.12
CA PHE A 37 -18.69 -11.18 -5.81
C PHE A 37 -17.96 -10.72 -7.07
N ILE A 38 -17.44 -11.65 -7.87
CA ILE A 38 -16.77 -11.37 -9.15
C ILE A 38 -17.71 -10.63 -10.11
N SER A 39 -18.94 -11.12 -10.29
CA SER A 39 -19.96 -10.49 -11.14
C SER A 39 -20.27 -9.05 -10.70
N ASN A 40 -20.39 -8.81 -9.39
CA ASN A 40 -20.58 -7.46 -8.86
C ASN A 40 -19.38 -6.55 -9.16
N LEU A 41 -18.15 -7.04 -9.02
CA LEU A 41 -16.96 -6.26 -9.36
C LEU A 41 -16.89 -5.92 -10.86
N LYS A 42 -17.22 -6.86 -11.75
CA LYS A 42 -17.29 -6.59 -13.20
C LYS A 42 -18.22 -5.44 -13.50
N ARG A 43 -19.42 -5.44 -12.90
CA ARG A 43 -20.40 -4.36 -13.06
C ARG A 43 -19.89 -3.02 -12.51
N ILE A 44 -19.26 -3.03 -11.34
CA ILE A 44 -18.76 -1.80 -10.69
C ILE A 44 -17.63 -1.16 -11.48
N TYR A 45 -16.70 -1.97 -11.99
CA TYR A 45 -15.54 -1.49 -12.71
C TYR A 45 -15.75 -1.44 -14.23
N GLU A 46 -16.96 -1.74 -14.69
CA GLU A 46 -17.36 -1.73 -16.11
C GLU A 46 -16.41 -2.59 -16.96
N VAL A 47 -16.21 -3.84 -16.52
CA VAL A 47 -15.26 -4.81 -17.10
C VAL A 47 -16.02 -5.85 -17.92
N GLY A 48 -15.46 -6.22 -19.07
CA GLY A 48 -16.04 -7.24 -19.96
C GLY A 48 -16.02 -8.65 -19.37
N GLU A 49 -16.74 -9.56 -20.03
CA GLU A 49 -16.88 -10.96 -19.57
C GLU A 49 -15.59 -11.77 -19.68
N GLU A 50 -14.65 -11.33 -20.51
CA GLU A 50 -13.33 -11.95 -20.70
C GLU A 50 -12.46 -11.96 -19.44
N TYR A 51 -12.73 -11.07 -18.47
CA TYR A 51 -12.05 -11.04 -17.18
C TYR A 51 -12.78 -11.98 -16.22
N LYS A 52 -12.11 -13.04 -15.80
CA LYS A 52 -12.73 -14.18 -15.10
C LYS A 52 -12.49 -14.18 -13.60
N ASP A 53 -11.41 -13.55 -13.14
CA ASP A 53 -11.03 -13.59 -11.73
C ASP A 53 -10.80 -12.21 -11.10
N PHE A 54 -10.67 -12.22 -9.77
CA PHE A 54 -10.47 -11.03 -8.97
C PHE A 54 -9.23 -10.23 -9.40
N ASN A 55 -8.10 -10.90 -9.63
CA ASN A 55 -6.86 -10.23 -9.98
C ASN A 55 -6.96 -9.59 -11.36
N GLU A 56 -7.57 -10.27 -12.33
CA GLU A 56 -7.78 -9.74 -13.68
C GLU A 56 -8.62 -8.44 -13.65
N ILE A 57 -9.72 -8.44 -12.90
CA ILE A 57 -10.61 -7.26 -12.77
C ILE A 57 -9.88 -6.09 -12.09
N ILE A 58 -9.19 -6.34 -10.97
CA ILE A 58 -8.47 -5.28 -10.25
C ILE A 58 -7.30 -4.74 -11.09
N ASN A 59 -6.61 -5.60 -11.85
CA ASN A 59 -5.54 -5.16 -12.75
C ASN A 59 -6.07 -4.30 -13.91
N TYR A 60 -7.23 -4.64 -14.46
CA TYR A 60 -7.88 -3.81 -15.48
C TYR A 60 -8.16 -2.39 -14.96
N ASP A 61 -8.82 -2.29 -13.80
CA ASP A 61 -9.13 -0.99 -13.20
C ASP A 61 -7.85 -0.23 -12.81
N TRP A 62 -6.84 -0.91 -12.27
CA TRP A 62 -5.56 -0.27 -11.94
C TRP A 62 -4.86 0.31 -13.17
N ARG A 63 -4.76 -0.45 -14.27
CA ARG A 63 -4.15 0.02 -15.52
C ARG A 63 -4.88 1.22 -16.11
N LYS A 64 -6.22 1.17 -16.13
CA LYS A 64 -7.07 2.31 -16.55
C LYS A 64 -6.75 3.59 -15.76
N ASN A 65 -6.51 3.45 -14.45
CA ASN A 65 -6.15 4.58 -13.60
C ASN A 65 -4.70 5.04 -13.80
N MET A 66 -3.75 4.11 -13.96
CA MET A 66 -2.36 4.42 -14.31
C MET A 66 -2.27 5.17 -15.64
N ASP A 67 -3.02 4.75 -16.66
CA ASP A 67 -3.11 5.42 -17.95
C ASP A 67 -3.69 6.83 -17.86
N LEU A 68 -4.71 7.01 -17.02
CA LEU A 68 -5.26 8.33 -16.75
C LEU A 68 -4.17 9.24 -16.15
N ILE A 69 -3.44 8.77 -15.14
CA ILE A 69 -2.35 9.56 -14.53
C ILE A 69 -1.26 9.85 -15.56
N ARG A 70 -0.81 8.85 -16.32
CA ARG A 70 0.24 8.97 -17.34
C ARG A 70 -0.11 9.96 -18.44
N THR A 71 -1.34 9.92 -18.94
CA THR A 71 -1.75 10.72 -20.10
C THR A 71 -2.25 12.11 -19.77
N LYS A 72 -2.64 12.37 -18.52
CA LYS A 72 -3.27 13.63 -18.10
C LYS A 72 -2.48 14.43 -17.07
N SER A 73 -1.47 13.85 -16.44
CA SER A 73 -0.56 14.60 -15.58
C SER A 73 0.42 15.40 -16.45
N PRO A 74 0.74 16.66 -16.09
CA PRO A 74 1.73 17.45 -16.81
C PRO A 74 3.18 17.02 -16.52
N GLU A 75 3.39 16.20 -15.49
CA GLU A 75 4.68 15.61 -15.14
C GLU A 75 4.51 14.15 -14.74
N ASP A 76 5.52 13.33 -15.02
CA ASP A 76 5.44 11.87 -14.87
C ASP A 76 5.72 11.38 -13.45
N PHE A 77 6.13 12.22 -12.50
CA PHE A 77 6.60 11.73 -11.20
C PHE A 77 5.51 11.05 -10.37
N VAL A 78 4.24 11.45 -10.52
CA VAL A 78 3.12 10.74 -9.87
C VAL A 78 2.96 9.35 -10.49
N PHE A 79 3.01 9.25 -11.82
CA PHE A 79 2.97 7.97 -12.53
C PHE A 79 4.15 7.07 -12.12
N ASN A 80 5.38 7.60 -12.14
CA ASN A 80 6.59 6.84 -11.82
C ASN A 80 6.62 6.36 -10.36
N TYR A 81 6.07 7.14 -9.43
CA TYR A 81 5.85 6.71 -8.05
C TYR A 81 4.98 5.45 -8.01
N PHE A 82 3.80 5.48 -8.63
CA PHE A 82 2.89 4.32 -8.61
C PHE A 82 3.34 3.16 -9.47
N HIS A 83 4.11 3.41 -10.54
CA HIS A 83 4.76 2.36 -11.31
C HIS A 83 5.76 1.60 -10.44
N THR A 84 6.57 2.33 -9.66
CA THR A 84 7.47 1.76 -8.65
C THR A 84 6.70 0.98 -7.59
N SER A 85 5.68 1.58 -6.94
CA SER A 85 4.91 0.86 -5.92
C SER A 85 4.22 -0.39 -6.50
N THR A 86 3.75 -0.34 -7.75
CA THR A 86 3.16 -1.49 -8.46
C THR A 86 4.16 -2.62 -8.62
N LEU A 87 5.39 -2.33 -9.09
CA LEU A 87 6.45 -3.32 -9.21
C LEU A 87 6.69 -4.06 -7.88
N PHE A 88 6.82 -3.33 -6.76
CA PHE A 88 7.04 -3.96 -5.46
C PHE A 88 5.83 -4.76 -4.97
N LEU A 89 4.61 -4.32 -5.27
CA LEU A 89 3.40 -5.12 -5.02
C LEU A 89 3.38 -6.39 -5.87
N SER A 90 3.78 -6.34 -7.14
CA SER A 90 3.93 -7.52 -8.00
C SER A 90 4.94 -8.52 -7.41
N ILE A 91 6.10 -8.02 -6.95
CA ILE A 91 7.13 -8.84 -6.33
C ILE A 91 6.59 -9.51 -5.05
N ARG A 92 5.97 -8.75 -4.16
CA ARG A 92 5.34 -9.30 -2.94
C ARG A 92 4.25 -10.33 -3.27
N GLY A 93 3.43 -10.07 -4.29
CA GLY A 93 2.40 -11.01 -4.76
C GLY A 93 2.95 -12.32 -5.34
N VAL A 94 4.15 -12.28 -5.95
CA VAL A 94 4.85 -13.50 -6.39
C VAL A 94 5.38 -14.33 -5.21
N LEU A 95 5.78 -13.66 -4.14
CA LEU A 95 6.32 -14.30 -2.93
C LEU A 95 5.22 -14.77 -1.97
N SER A 96 4.07 -14.11 -1.97
CA SER A 96 2.96 -14.36 -1.03
C SER A 96 1.61 -14.17 -1.69
N GLU A 97 0.78 -15.22 -1.67
CA GLU A 97 -0.60 -15.16 -2.17
C GLU A 97 -1.52 -14.26 -1.31
N LYS A 98 -1.07 -13.82 -0.13
CA LYS A 98 -1.85 -12.92 0.74
C LYS A 98 -1.90 -11.50 0.19
N GLU A 99 -0.92 -11.12 -0.61
CA GLU A 99 -0.77 -9.77 -1.13
C GLU A 99 -1.55 -9.56 -2.44
N ILE A 100 -1.88 -8.30 -2.70
CA ILE A 100 -2.46 -7.94 -4.00
C ILE A 100 -1.37 -7.99 -5.04
N THR A 101 -1.67 -8.70 -6.13
CA THR A 101 -0.80 -8.74 -7.29
C THR A 101 -1.33 -7.76 -8.34
N LEU A 102 -0.77 -6.56 -8.34
CA LEU A 102 -0.93 -5.62 -9.45
C LEU A 102 0.15 -5.88 -10.50
N THR A 103 -0.05 -5.38 -11.71
CA THR A 103 0.89 -5.50 -12.83
C THR A 103 1.11 -4.16 -13.45
N THR A 104 2.34 -3.92 -13.88
CA THR A 104 2.71 -2.83 -14.78
C THR A 104 2.50 -3.27 -16.24
N GLU A 105 2.44 -2.33 -17.18
CA GLU A 105 2.31 -2.67 -18.62
C GLU A 105 3.57 -3.34 -19.18
N ASP A 106 4.73 -2.92 -18.71
CA ASP A 106 6.05 -3.30 -19.18
C ASP A 106 6.66 -4.50 -18.44
N ILE A 107 6.21 -4.77 -17.21
CA ILE A 107 6.67 -5.91 -16.41
C ILE A 107 5.50 -6.80 -16.00
N SER A 108 5.54 -8.07 -16.42
CA SER A 108 4.54 -9.06 -16.05
C SER A 108 4.97 -9.86 -14.81
N VAL A 109 3.97 -10.35 -14.08
CA VAL A 109 4.16 -11.21 -12.89
C VAL A 109 4.85 -12.53 -13.26
N SER A 110 4.62 -13.06 -14.47
CA SER A 110 5.30 -14.27 -14.94
C SER A 110 6.79 -14.05 -15.14
N GLU A 111 7.21 -12.88 -15.66
CA GLU A 111 8.61 -12.53 -15.82
C GLU A 111 9.31 -12.35 -14.46
N ILE A 112 8.66 -11.68 -13.49
CA ILE A 112 9.17 -11.58 -12.11
C ILE A 112 9.34 -12.97 -11.50
N ARG A 113 8.33 -13.83 -11.61
CA ARG A 113 8.34 -15.21 -11.10
C ARG A 113 9.46 -16.04 -11.73
N ASN A 114 9.57 -16.00 -13.07
CA ASN A 114 10.62 -16.72 -13.79
C ASN A 114 12.00 -16.24 -13.34
N TYR A 115 12.21 -14.94 -13.14
CA TYR A 115 13.50 -14.44 -12.72
C TYR A 115 13.84 -14.84 -11.28
N ILE A 116 12.88 -14.74 -10.35
CA ILE A 116 13.06 -15.15 -8.95
C ILE A 116 13.43 -16.65 -8.87
N TYR A 117 12.65 -17.54 -9.49
CA TYR A 117 12.82 -18.99 -9.30
C TYR A 117 13.78 -19.66 -10.29
N LYS A 118 13.90 -19.13 -11.51
CA LYS A 118 14.71 -19.73 -12.60
C LYS A 118 15.88 -18.87 -13.05
N GLY A 119 15.94 -17.60 -12.64
CA GLY A 119 17.00 -16.67 -13.06
C GLY A 119 16.89 -16.20 -14.51
N VAL A 120 15.75 -16.42 -15.16
CA VAL A 120 15.49 -16.02 -16.55
C VAL A 120 14.30 -15.09 -16.61
N GLY A 121 14.35 -14.08 -17.47
CA GLY A 121 13.23 -13.19 -17.72
C GLY A 121 13.63 -11.90 -18.44
N LYS A 122 12.70 -11.36 -19.22
CA LYS A 122 12.81 -10.08 -19.93
C LYS A 122 12.40 -8.95 -18.99
N LEU A 123 13.30 -8.62 -18.06
CA LEU A 123 13.13 -7.54 -17.10
C LEU A 123 14.15 -6.41 -17.35
N PRO A 124 13.82 -5.16 -17.01
CA PRO A 124 14.80 -4.09 -16.93
C PRO A 124 15.97 -4.44 -16.00
N GLU A 125 17.17 -3.96 -16.30
CA GLU A 125 18.40 -4.39 -15.61
C GLU A 125 18.44 -3.94 -14.14
N ASP A 126 17.89 -2.76 -13.85
CA ASP A 126 17.72 -2.26 -12.48
C ASP A 126 16.79 -3.17 -11.66
N VAL A 127 15.72 -3.68 -12.26
CA VAL A 127 14.80 -4.64 -11.63
C VAL A 127 15.49 -5.98 -11.40
N LYS A 128 16.26 -6.48 -12.38
CA LYS A 128 17.05 -7.71 -12.23
C LYS A 128 18.05 -7.64 -11.08
N LEU A 129 18.68 -6.48 -10.88
CA LEU A 129 19.61 -6.27 -9.78
C LEU A 129 18.91 -6.39 -8.42
N ILE A 130 17.75 -5.73 -8.27
CA ILE A 130 16.91 -5.82 -7.06
C ILE A 130 16.52 -7.28 -6.79
N LEU A 131 16.03 -8.00 -7.80
CA LEU A 131 15.61 -9.38 -7.65
C LEU A 131 16.78 -10.33 -7.35
N LYS A 132 17.98 -10.05 -7.88
CA LYS A 132 19.19 -10.83 -7.58
C LYS A 132 19.62 -10.67 -6.13
N GLU A 133 19.55 -9.45 -5.59
CA GLU A 133 19.80 -9.19 -4.17
C GLU A 133 18.72 -9.84 -3.28
N LEU A 134 17.45 -9.72 -3.66
CA LEU A 134 16.30 -10.31 -2.97
C LEU A 134 16.46 -11.83 -2.72
N LYS A 135 17.03 -12.57 -3.68
CA LYS A 135 17.28 -14.01 -3.54
C LYS A 135 18.10 -14.39 -2.30
N ARG A 136 18.94 -13.48 -1.81
CA ARG A 136 19.74 -13.68 -0.58
C ARG A 136 18.90 -13.66 0.69
N HIS A 137 17.69 -13.12 0.61
CA HIS A 137 16.82 -12.89 1.75
C HIS A 137 15.57 -13.77 1.75
N ILE A 138 15.16 -14.34 0.60
CA ILE A 138 13.90 -15.08 0.40
C ILE A 138 13.58 -16.16 1.44
N GLN A 139 14.60 -16.77 2.05
CA GLN A 139 14.41 -17.80 3.08
C GLN A 139 13.91 -17.24 4.43
N ASP A 140 14.03 -15.93 4.63
CA ASP A 140 13.63 -15.22 5.83
C ASP A 140 12.56 -14.18 5.44
N GLU A 141 11.30 -14.46 5.78
CA GLU A 141 10.14 -13.63 5.43
C GLU A 141 10.32 -12.19 5.92
N LYS A 142 10.84 -12.00 7.13
CA LYS A 142 11.03 -10.68 7.74
C LYS A 142 12.13 -9.90 7.02
N LYS A 143 13.31 -10.52 6.80
CA LYS A 143 14.40 -9.86 6.07
C LYS A 143 14.00 -9.54 4.63
N THR A 144 13.22 -10.43 4.01
CA THR A 144 12.66 -10.22 2.67
C THR A 144 11.78 -8.98 2.64
N GLU A 145 10.80 -8.88 3.55
CA GLU A 145 9.88 -7.74 3.57
C GLU A 145 10.61 -6.42 3.86
N ILE A 146 11.53 -6.42 4.82
CA ILE A 146 12.36 -5.23 5.14
C ILE A 146 13.20 -4.80 3.93
N PHE A 147 13.83 -5.76 3.24
CA PHE A 147 14.60 -5.48 2.03
C PHE A 147 13.72 -4.82 0.96
N LEU A 148 12.54 -5.38 0.70
CA LEU A 148 11.60 -4.85 -0.28
C LEU A 148 11.12 -3.45 0.09
N ILE A 149 10.73 -3.21 1.34
CA ILE A 149 10.32 -1.87 1.80
C ILE A 149 11.45 -0.86 1.61
N LYS A 150 12.69 -1.21 2.00
CA LYS A 150 13.83 -0.31 1.88
C LYS A 150 14.08 0.08 0.41
N LYS A 151 14.09 -0.90 -0.49
CA LYS A 151 14.28 -0.67 -1.94
C LYS A 151 13.13 0.12 -2.56
N GLU A 152 11.90 -0.10 -2.12
CA GLU A 152 10.72 0.66 -2.55
C GLU A 152 10.87 2.14 -2.14
N VAL A 153 11.18 2.42 -0.87
CA VAL A 153 11.37 3.79 -0.36
C VAL A 153 12.52 4.50 -1.06
N GLU A 154 13.65 3.81 -1.28
CA GLU A 154 14.80 4.36 -2.00
C GLU A 154 14.43 4.90 -3.39
N ARG A 155 13.56 4.19 -4.12
CA ARG A 155 13.07 4.62 -5.44
C ARG A 155 11.98 5.68 -5.34
N GLU A 156 11.03 5.53 -4.41
CA GLU A 156 9.96 6.51 -4.19
C GLU A 156 10.52 7.91 -3.88
N LEU A 157 11.67 8.00 -3.19
CA LEU A 157 12.35 9.25 -2.86
C LEU A 157 12.69 10.12 -4.08
N GLU A 158 12.97 9.50 -5.23
CA GLU A 158 13.32 10.24 -6.45
C GLU A 158 12.13 11.06 -6.98
N PHE A 159 10.92 10.57 -6.74
CA PHE A 159 9.69 11.15 -7.27
C PHE A 159 9.06 12.13 -6.29
N VAL A 160 9.09 11.82 -4.99
CA VAL A 160 8.41 12.65 -3.99
C VAL A 160 9.14 13.96 -3.68
N LYS A 161 10.45 14.08 -3.95
CA LYS A 161 11.22 15.33 -3.73
C LYS A 161 10.71 16.53 -4.53
N ARG A 162 9.86 16.29 -5.53
CA ARG A 162 9.29 17.33 -6.40
C ARG A 162 8.11 18.07 -5.77
N ASP A 163 7.52 17.50 -4.71
CA ASP A 163 6.34 18.05 -4.06
C ASP A 163 6.38 17.80 -2.53
N GLU A 164 6.17 18.84 -1.73
CA GLU A 164 6.29 18.74 -0.27
C GLU A 164 5.20 17.88 0.37
N PHE A 165 4.00 17.80 -0.20
CA PHE A 165 2.94 16.91 0.29
C PHE A 165 3.33 15.45 0.10
N LEU A 166 3.82 15.10 -1.09
CA LEU A 166 4.28 13.74 -1.38
C LEU A 166 5.49 13.35 -0.54
N LYS A 167 6.46 14.26 -0.40
CA LYS A 167 7.64 14.03 0.45
C LYS A 167 7.22 13.77 1.89
N ARG A 168 6.33 14.60 2.42
CA ARG A 168 5.82 14.45 3.77
C ARG A 168 4.99 13.18 3.93
N PHE A 169 4.21 12.78 2.92
CA PHE A 169 3.55 11.48 2.93
C PHE A 169 4.54 10.33 3.08
N LEU A 170 5.64 10.33 2.31
CA LEU A 170 6.65 9.27 2.38
C LEU A 170 7.35 9.23 3.74
N GLU A 171 7.72 10.39 4.30
CA GLU A 171 8.28 10.48 5.66
C GLU A 171 7.35 9.86 6.71
N ILE A 172 6.04 10.15 6.63
CA ILE A 172 5.03 9.59 7.52
C ILE A 172 4.89 8.07 7.28
N LYS A 173 4.83 7.62 6.02
CA LYS A 173 4.77 6.19 5.65
C LYS A 173 5.94 5.43 6.27
N VAL A 174 7.16 5.97 6.18
CA VAL A 174 8.37 5.36 6.74
C VAL A 174 8.33 5.36 8.27
N ASP A 175 8.04 6.50 8.90
CA ASP A 175 8.00 6.60 10.36
C ASP A 175 6.98 5.63 10.97
N LEU A 176 5.77 5.57 10.41
CA LEU A 176 4.75 4.64 10.87
C LEU A 176 5.14 3.17 10.63
N THR A 177 5.84 2.88 9.52
CA THR A 177 6.33 1.52 9.26
C THR A 177 7.39 1.13 10.30
N ASN A 178 8.32 2.02 10.64
CA ASN A 178 9.29 1.78 11.71
C ASN A 178 8.62 1.63 13.08
N ILE A 179 7.61 2.46 13.40
CA ILE A 179 6.82 2.33 14.63
C ILE A 179 6.15 0.96 14.71
N VAL A 180 5.45 0.53 13.65
CA VAL A 180 4.80 -0.79 13.60
C VAL A 180 5.81 -1.92 13.74
N ASN A 181 6.93 -1.85 13.02
CA ASN A 181 8.00 -2.85 13.10
C ASN A 181 8.62 -2.92 14.49
N PHE A 182 8.82 -1.78 15.15
CA PHE A 182 9.39 -1.75 16.50
C PHE A 182 8.40 -2.26 17.56
N ILE A 183 7.11 -1.95 17.43
CA ILE A 183 6.07 -2.54 18.28
C ILE A 183 6.07 -4.06 18.15
N ARG A 184 6.13 -4.59 16.92
CA ARG A 184 6.23 -6.04 16.67
C ARG A 184 7.49 -6.64 17.29
N HIS A 185 8.64 -6.01 17.08
CA HIS A 185 9.92 -6.41 17.66
C HIS A 185 9.83 -6.59 19.17
N LYS A 186 9.31 -5.56 19.88
CA LYS A 186 9.15 -5.63 21.34
C LYS A 186 8.08 -6.63 21.79
N ALA A 187 6.95 -6.68 21.09
CA ALA A 187 5.83 -7.56 21.43
C ALA A 187 6.19 -9.04 21.30
N LEU A 188 6.91 -9.39 20.23
CA LEU A 188 7.28 -10.76 19.89
C LEU A 188 8.67 -11.15 20.43
N LYS A 189 9.37 -10.23 21.09
CA LYS A 189 10.73 -10.42 21.63
C LYS A 189 11.70 -10.92 20.54
N GLU A 190 11.63 -10.30 19.37
CA GLU A 190 12.50 -10.66 18.25
C GLU A 190 13.96 -10.29 18.57
N SER A 191 14.91 -11.01 17.96
CA SER A 191 16.33 -10.74 18.16
C SER A 191 16.77 -9.40 17.56
N ASP A 192 16.20 -9.04 16.41
CA ASP A 192 16.66 -7.93 15.59
C ASP A 192 15.51 -7.00 15.18
N PHE A 193 15.70 -5.71 15.47
CA PHE A 193 14.92 -4.63 14.89
C PHE A 193 15.59 -4.12 13.61
N TYR A 194 14.80 -3.97 12.55
CA TYR A 194 15.27 -3.46 11.27
C TYR A 194 14.71 -2.07 11.01
N TYR A 195 15.58 -1.06 11.09
CA TYR A 195 15.23 0.32 10.80
C TYR A 195 15.21 0.61 9.29
N ILE A 196 14.15 1.27 8.83
CA ILE A 196 14.01 1.78 7.47
C ILE A 196 14.37 3.28 7.48
N PRO A 197 15.39 3.72 6.71
CA PRO A 197 15.80 5.12 6.65
C PRO A 197 14.76 6.01 5.95
N TYR A 198 15.00 7.33 6.00
CA TYR A 198 14.24 8.39 5.29
C TYR A 198 12.92 8.83 5.94
N GLY A 199 12.64 8.39 7.17
CA GLY A 199 11.64 8.98 8.04
C GLY A 199 12.16 10.18 8.82
N THR A 200 11.31 10.77 9.66
CA THR A 200 11.72 11.85 10.60
C THR A 200 12.17 11.34 11.95
N ILE A 201 11.86 10.09 12.32
CA ILE A 201 12.34 9.45 13.54
C ILE A 201 13.70 8.82 13.24
N LYS A 202 14.73 9.25 13.98
CA LYS A 202 16.10 8.73 13.83
C LYS A 202 16.22 7.33 14.45
N SER A 203 17.10 6.50 13.91
CA SER A 203 17.41 5.16 14.46
C SER A 203 17.72 5.21 15.97
N SER A 204 18.49 6.21 16.40
CA SER A 204 18.86 6.42 17.81
C SER A 204 17.67 6.57 18.76
N THR A 205 16.51 7.01 18.26
CA THR A 205 15.29 7.05 19.06
C THR A 205 14.83 5.64 19.40
N PHE A 206 14.81 4.72 18.44
CA PHE A 206 14.44 3.32 18.68
C PHE A 206 15.41 2.65 19.65
N ASP A 207 16.72 2.87 19.48
CA ASP A 207 17.76 2.35 20.38
C ASP A 207 17.52 2.80 21.84
N SER A 208 17.07 4.04 22.05
CA SER A 208 16.76 4.56 23.38
C SER A 208 15.54 3.90 24.05
N PHE A 209 14.63 3.34 23.25
CA PHE A 209 13.45 2.60 23.73
C PHE A 209 13.69 1.08 23.80
N GLU A 210 14.88 0.58 23.46
CA GLU A 210 15.13 -0.87 23.46
C GLU A 210 14.95 -1.48 24.85
N LYS A 211 15.39 -0.78 25.89
CA LYS A 211 15.26 -1.20 27.30
C LYS A 211 13.98 -0.70 27.99
N SER A 212 13.17 0.14 27.33
CA SER A 212 11.92 0.64 27.91
C SER A 212 10.79 -0.40 27.80
N SER A 213 9.66 -0.13 28.46
CA SER A 213 8.42 -0.90 28.20
C SER A 213 7.84 -0.57 26.81
N ILE A 214 6.97 -1.45 26.31
CA ILE A 214 6.25 -1.24 25.05
C ILE A 214 5.25 -0.09 25.18
N GLU A 215 4.63 0.07 26.35
CA GLU A 215 3.68 1.16 26.65
C GLU A 215 4.36 2.52 26.53
N SER A 216 5.58 2.66 27.06
CA SER A 216 6.36 3.89 26.94
C SER A 216 6.62 4.27 25.47
N PHE A 217 6.87 3.28 24.61
CA PHE A 217 7.06 3.51 23.19
C PHE A 217 5.74 3.84 22.47
N ILE A 218 4.63 3.22 22.86
CA ILE A 218 3.29 3.55 22.35
C ILE A 218 2.94 4.99 22.71
N ASP A 219 3.22 5.44 23.93
CA ASP A 219 2.99 6.82 24.37
C ASP A 219 3.84 7.83 23.59
N PHE A 220 5.11 7.49 23.28
CA PHE A 220 5.93 8.26 22.36
C PHE A 220 5.30 8.35 20.97
N SER A 221 4.88 7.21 20.42
CA SER A 221 4.27 7.11 19.09
C SER A 221 3.00 7.95 18.99
N LEU A 222 2.15 7.93 20.02
CA LEU A 222 0.93 8.73 20.12
C LEU A 222 1.20 10.24 20.15
N ARG A 223 2.25 10.67 20.86
CA ARG A 223 2.65 12.09 20.90
C ARG A 223 3.17 12.56 19.54
N LYS A 224 3.95 11.72 18.85
CA LYS A 224 4.51 12.04 17.53
C LYS A 224 3.44 12.01 16.42
N TYR A 225 2.52 11.03 16.49
CA TYR A 225 1.44 10.82 15.52
C TYR A 225 0.08 10.76 16.23
N PRO A 226 -0.51 11.92 16.57
CA PRO A 226 -1.82 11.98 17.20
C PRO A 226 -2.86 11.29 16.30
N SER A 227 -3.60 10.32 16.85
CA SER A 227 -4.53 9.39 16.16
C SER A 227 -3.97 8.02 15.76
N PHE A 228 -2.68 7.74 15.98
CA PHE A 228 -2.13 6.38 15.89
C PHE A 228 -2.47 5.58 17.16
N ARG A 229 -3.76 5.35 17.41
CA ARG A 229 -4.25 4.67 18.63
C ARG A 229 -4.15 3.16 18.47
N VAL A 230 -3.19 2.59 19.20
CA VAL A 230 -2.95 1.15 19.25
C VAL A 230 -3.83 0.49 20.31
N GLU A 231 -4.35 -0.69 20.02
CA GLU A 231 -5.11 -1.50 20.98
C GLU A 231 -4.24 -1.87 22.20
N ARG A 232 -4.84 -2.01 23.38
CA ARG A 232 -4.08 -2.36 24.60
C ARG A 232 -3.78 -3.84 24.75
N LYS A 233 -4.66 -4.71 24.23
CA LYS A 233 -4.44 -6.16 24.24
C LYS A 233 -3.44 -6.52 23.15
N MET A 234 -2.41 -7.31 23.49
CA MET A 234 -1.31 -7.62 22.57
C MET A 234 -1.78 -8.27 21.26
N GLU A 235 -2.69 -9.23 21.34
CA GLU A 235 -3.22 -9.94 20.17
C GLU A 235 -3.99 -8.98 19.24
N ASP A 236 -4.88 -8.18 19.81
CA ASP A 236 -5.65 -7.17 19.06
C ASP A 236 -4.75 -6.06 18.50
N MET A 237 -3.71 -5.69 19.24
CA MET A 237 -2.67 -4.75 18.82
C MET A 237 -2.00 -5.26 17.55
N LEU A 238 -1.37 -6.44 17.59
CA LEU A 238 -0.61 -6.98 16.46
C LEU A 238 -1.47 -7.14 15.20
N LEU A 239 -2.75 -7.52 15.35
CA LEU A 239 -3.70 -7.66 14.26
C LEU A 239 -4.14 -6.31 13.65
N SER A 240 -4.13 -5.23 14.44
CA SER A 240 -4.63 -3.91 14.02
C SER A 240 -3.54 -2.96 13.53
N LEU A 241 -2.26 -3.22 13.81
CA LEU A 241 -1.15 -2.30 13.49
C LEU A 241 -1.13 -1.83 12.02
N GLU A 242 -1.25 -2.75 11.05
CA GLU A 242 -1.26 -2.37 9.62
C GLU A 242 -2.48 -1.52 9.27
N LYS A 243 -3.64 -1.86 9.85
CA LYS A 243 -4.87 -1.11 9.64
C LYS A 243 -4.74 0.30 10.20
N ILE A 244 -4.24 0.45 11.43
CA ILE A 244 -4.06 1.76 12.09
C ILE A 244 -3.07 2.62 11.29
N LYS A 245 -1.98 2.02 10.80
CA LYS A 245 -1.03 2.69 9.89
C LYS A 245 -1.74 3.21 8.64
N ASP A 246 -2.44 2.33 7.94
CA ASP A 246 -3.13 2.68 6.69
C ASP A 246 -4.22 3.75 6.94
N GLU A 247 -4.98 3.66 8.04
CA GLU A 247 -5.99 4.67 8.41
C GLU A 247 -5.38 6.04 8.77
N TYR A 248 -4.19 6.06 9.37
CA TYR A 248 -3.46 7.31 9.57
C TYR A 248 -3.06 7.94 8.23
N LEU A 249 -2.51 7.13 7.32
CA LEU A 249 -2.12 7.59 5.98
C LEU A 249 -3.32 8.10 5.18
N ILE A 250 -4.48 7.45 5.26
CA ILE A 250 -5.74 7.93 4.66
C ILE A 250 -6.09 9.33 5.18
N LYS A 251 -6.02 9.56 6.50
CA LYS A 251 -6.28 10.88 7.09
C LYS A 251 -5.32 11.95 6.55
N TYR A 252 -4.06 11.60 6.34
CA TYR A 252 -3.11 12.51 5.72
C TYR A 252 -3.46 12.78 4.25
N LEU A 253 -3.77 11.74 3.47
CA LEU A 253 -4.14 11.87 2.06
C LEU A 253 -5.34 12.78 1.85
N LYS A 254 -6.33 12.75 2.75
CA LYS A 254 -7.49 13.65 2.72
C LYS A 254 -7.14 15.13 2.91
N LYS A 255 -5.97 15.48 3.42
CA LYS A 255 -5.54 16.88 3.47
C LYS A 255 -5.33 17.48 2.07
N SER A 256 -5.12 16.64 1.05
CA SER A 256 -5.00 17.07 -0.34
C SER A 256 -6.22 17.87 -0.86
N TYR A 257 -7.42 17.65 -0.30
CA TYR A 257 -8.60 18.47 -0.63
C TYR A 257 -8.41 19.96 -0.30
N GLY A 258 -7.55 20.29 0.67
CA GLY A 258 -7.24 21.66 1.08
C GLY A 258 -6.09 22.31 0.31
N ASP A 259 -5.30 21.54 -0.46
CA ASP A 259 -4.08 22.03 -1.11
C ASP A 259 -4.33 22.70 -2.49
N GLY A 260 -5.59 22.77 -2.93
CA GLY A 260 -5.96 23.27 -4.25
C GLY A 260 -5.65 22.28 -5.38
N PHE A 261 -5.72 22.75 -6.63
CA PHE A 261 -5.42 21.92 -7.80
C PHE A 261 -3.90 21.74 -7.96
N GLY A 262 -3.41 20.52 -7.84
CA GLY A 262 -1.99 20.17 -7.86
C GLY A 262 -1.76 18.65 -7.81
N PRO A 263 -0.50 18.18 -7.79
CA PRO A 263 -0.17 16.76 -7.83
C PRO A 263 -0.64 15.96 -6.60
N SER A 264 -0.94 16.61 -5.48
CA SER A 264 -1.42 15.98 -4.25
C SER A 264 -2.76 15.25 -4.44
N LEU A 265 -3.67 15.78 -5.27
CA LEU A 265 -4.98 15.18 -5.54
C LEU A 265 -4.92 13.87 -6.35
N PRO A 266 -4.25 13.80 -7.53
CA PRO A 266 -4.06 12.52 -8.21
C PRO A 266 -3.25 11.53 -7.39
N PHE A 267 -2.26 12.01 -6.63
CA PHE A 267 -1.51 11.15 -5.71
C PHE A 267 -2.38 10.56 -4.60
N ALA A 268 -3.23 11.37 -3.98
CA ALA A 268 -4.17 10.92 -2.96
C ALA A 268 -5.17 9.91 -3.54
N TYR A 269 -5.74 10.22 -4.71
CA TYR A 269 -6.66 9.33 -5.41
C TYR A 269 -6.07 7.93 -5.61
N MET A 270 -4.87 7.85 -6.19
CA MET A 270 -4.22 6.57 -6.49
C MET A 270 -3.88 5.78 -5.23
N ASN A 271 -3.42 6.43 -4.15
CA ASN A 271 -3.22 5.75 -2.87
C ASN A 271 -4.54 5.24 -2.27
N LEU A 272 -5.62 6.02 -2.34
CA LEU A 272 -6.93 5.59 -1.84
C LEU A 272 -7.48 4.41 -2.65
N LYS A 273 -7.20 4.35 -3.97
CA LYS A 273 -7.49 3.18 -4.81
C LYS A 273 -6.71 1.94 -4.39
N LEU A 274 -5.44 2.07 -4.03
CA LEU A 274 -4.69 0.94 -3.45
C LEU A 274 -5.32 0.43 -2.14
N VAL A 275 -5.83 1.34 -1.29
CA VAL A 275 -6.55 0.95 -0.07
C VAL A 275 -7.88 0.26 -0.39
N GLU A 276 -8.62 0.76 -1.38
CA GLU A 276 -9.85 0.11 -1.87
C GLU A 276 -9.57 -1.34 -2.28
N TYR A 277 -8.54 -1.56 -3.10
CA TYR A 277 -8.16 -2.90 -3.52
C TYR A 277 -7.75 -3.78 -2.33
N LYS A 278 -7.00 -3.24 -1.35
CA LYS A 278 -6.64 -3.97 -0.10
C LYS A 278 -7.87 -4.43 0.65
N ASN A 279 -8.90 -3.59 0.75
CA ASN A 279 -10.15 -3.97 1.37
C ASN A 279 -10.90 -5.04 0.54
N LEU A 280 -10.98 -4.86 -0.78
CA LEU A 280 -11.61 -5.87 -1.65
C LEU A 280 -10.90 -7.21 -1.61
N ARG A 281 -9.57 -7.25 -1.55
CA ARG A 281 -8.80 -8.48 -1.36
C ARG A 281 -9.09 -9.13 -0.01
N THR A 282 -9.26 -8.31 1.03
CA THR A 282 -9.62 -8.77 2.38
C THR A 282 -11.01 -9.43 2.35
N VAL A 283 -11.99 -8.82 1.67
CA VAL A 283 -13.32 -9.40 1.43
C VAL A 283 -13.24 -10.69 0.62
N TYR A 284 -12.56 -10.68 -0.53
CA TYR A 284 -12.38 -11.84 -1.41
C TYR A 284 -11.78 -13.03 -0.64
N THR A 285 -10.74 -12.79 0.16
CA THR A 285 -10.11 -13.81 1.00
C THR A 285 -11.10 -14.34 2.05
N GLY A 286 -11.88 -13.44 2.67
CA GLY A 286 -12.94 -13.81 3.60
C GLY A 286 -13.96 -14.77 2.99
N ILE A 287 -14.47 -14.45 1.81
CA ILE A 287 -15.43 -15.30 1.07
C ILE A 287 -14.77 -16.63 0.68
N LYS A 288 -13.57 -16.57 0.06
CA LYS A 288 -12.87 -17.73 -0.47
C LYS A 288 -12.57 -18.79 0.59
N TYR A 289 -12.21 -18.37 1.80
CA TYR A 289 -11.87 -19.26 2.90
C TYR A 289 -12.98 -19.39 3.96
N ASN A 290 -14.19 -18.89 3.66
CA ASN A 290 -15.35 -18.93 4.56
C ASN A 290 -15.02 -18.42 5.98
N LEU A 291 -14.34 -17.27 6.06
CA LEU A 291 -13.95 -16.67 7.34
C LEU A 291 -15.14 -15.98 8.02
N PRO A 292 -15.20 -15.93 9.36
CA PRO A 292 -16.24 -15.21 10.07
C PRO A 292 -16.30 -13.73 9.65
N GLU A 293 -17.50 -13.23 9.33
CA GLU A 293 -17.71 -11.84 8.90
C GLU A 293 -17.07 -10.83 9.86
N SER A 294 -17.24 -11.04 11.18
CA SER A 294 -16.64 -10.19 12.21
C SER A 294 -15.12 -10.09 12.11
N MET A 295 -14.44 -11.19 11.75
CA MET A 295 -13.00 -11.22 11.55
C MET A 295 -12.58 -10.41 10.31
N VAL A 296 -13.34 -10.52 9.22
CA VAL A 296 -13.06 -9.79 7.97
C VAL A 296 -13.30 -8.29 8.18
N ILE A 297 -14.44 -7.91 8.77
CA ILE A 297 -14.80 -6.50 9.05
C ILE A 297 -13.74 -5.80 9.90
N ARG A 298 -13.21 -6.47 10.93
CA ARG A 298 -12.18 -5.88 11.79
C ARG A 298 -10.92 -5.46 11.01
N ARG A 299 -10.63 -6.13 9.89
CA ARG A 299 -9.45 -5.88 9.04
C ARG A 299 -9.70 -4.85 7.93
N LEU A 300 -10.95 -4.52 7.62
CA LEU A 300 -11.27 -3.48 6.64
C LEU A 300 -10.86 -2.10 7.17
N ARG A 301 -10.26 -1.30 6.29
CA ARG A 301 -9.78 0.07 6.58
C ARG A 301 -10.87 1.08 6.27
N ASN A 302 -11.04 2.07 7.14
CA ASN A 302 -11.99 3.14 6.89
C ASN A 302 -11.44 4.18 5.89
N ILE A 303 -11.92 4.12 4.64
CA ILE A 303 -11.53 5.05 3.57
C ILE A 303 -12.32 6.36 3.66
N ASN A 304 -13.56 6.33 4.14
CA ASN A 304 -14.50 7.46 4.06
C ASN A 304 -14.62 8.29 5.34
N GLY A 305 -14.11 7.78 6.48
CA GLY A 305 -14.11 8.47 7.77
C GLY A 305 -13.32 9.76 7.80
#